data_AF-A0A2K9IVD8-F1
#
_entry.id   AF-A0A2K9IVD8-F1
#
_cell.length_a   1.000
_cell.length_b   1.000
_cell.length_c   1.000
_cell.angle_alpha   90.00
_cell.angle_beta   90.00
_cell.angle_gamma   90.00
#
_symmetry.space_group_name_H-M   'P 1'
#
loop_
_entity.id
_entity.type
_entity.pdbx_description
1 polymer ?
#
loop_
_entity_poly.entity_id
_entity_poly.type
_entity_poly.pdbx_seq_one_letter_code
_entity_poly.pdbx_strand_id
1 'polypeptide(L)'
;MSKFVDFMENKLSAPMARLSEQRHLLAVRDGVISALPFIIVGSFFLIFAFPPLPKDWAITQWATEHAAEILIPYRMTMFIMSLYIAFGIGYNLAKSYKVDPLSGAQIAVAALLLTLTPTALDELGFVLPMQYLGGHGLFVTIIVSILAVEIFRVCKQKQITIKLPEQVPSSVSRSFEALIPVAIVIILMSTITVVMGINLHHVVDKLVAPLVTAGDSLFGVLVPVFLITFFWSFGIHGVSVVGSIARPLWEVYLVNNSQAVADGASTIPHIAPETFYQWFIWIGGSGATLGLVIAMLLFARSKYIKNLGRATIVPSLFNINEPVIFGAPIVLNPLLIIPFIITPIVTAIIAYFATSIGLVSPTYIMPPWTLPAPIGAYLSTGGDWRAVVLVLINITISVTIYMPFLKLYDKKMIAMEQGEE
;
A
#
# COMPACT_ATOMS: atom_id res chain seq x y z
N MET A 1 33.52 4.94 11.36
CA MET A 1 32.59 5.20 10.24
C MET A 1 32.83 4.27 9.06
N SER A 2 34.05 4.11 8.51
CA SER A 2 34.30 3.23 7.34
C SER A 2 33.78 1.80 7.51
N LYS A 3 34.12 1.08 8.59
CA LYS A 3 33.62 -0.29 8.83
C LYS A 3 32.10 -0.40 8.94
N PHE A 4 31.43 0.65 9.42
CA PHE A 4 29.96 0.69 9.51
C PHE A 4 29.35 0.95 8.12
N VAL A 5 29.92 1.90 7.36
CA VAL A 5 29.53 2.16 5.97
C VAL A 5 29.78 0.92 5.10
N ASP A 6 30.94 0.26 5.23
CA ASP A 6 31.25 -0.99 4.52
C ASP A 6 30.28 -2.12 4.86
N PHE A 7 29.87 -2.24 6.13
CA PHE A 7 28.84 -3.19 6.54
C PHE A 7 27.48 -2.85 5.92
N MET A 8 27.10 -1.58 5.95
CA MET A 8 25.85 -1.10 5.37
C MET A 8 25.80 -1.31 3.84
N GLU A 9 26.87 -0.98 3.13
CA GLU A 9 26.97 -1.09 1.67
C GLU A 9 27.19 -2.52 1.17
N ASN A 10 27.93 -3.37 1.89
CA ASN A 10 28.26 -4.71 1.37
C ASN A 10 27.47 -5.83 2.03
N LYS A 11 27.02 -5.66 3.28
CA LYS A 11 26.30 -6.70 4.04
C LYS A 11 24.80 -6.47 4.12
N LEU A 12 24.31 -5.23 4.03
CA LEU A 12 22.89 -4.94 4.21
C LEU A 12 22.19 -4.44 2.94
N SER A 13 22.77 -3.49 2.21
CA SER A 13 22.13 -2.93 1.01
C SER A 13 21.96 -3.96 -0.11
N ALA A 14 22.97 -4.78 -0.39
CA ALA A 14 22.91 -5.77 -1.47
C ALA A 14 21.85 -6.88 -1.24
N PRO A 15 21.71 -7.49 -0.05
CA PRO A 15 20.59 -8.40 0.23
C PRO A 15 19.23 -7.72 0.13
N MET A 16 19.10 -6.47 0.57
CA MET A 16 17.83 -5.74 0.52
C MET A 16 17.46 -5.33 -0.90
N ALA A 17 18.44 -4.94 -1.72
CA ALA A 17 18.24 -4.71 -3.14
C ALA A 17 17.77 -6.01 -3.83
N ARG A 18 18.44 -7.15 -3.57
CA ARG A 18 18.01 -8.46 -4.10
C ARG A 18 16.59 -8.86 -3.67
N LEU A 19 16.21 -8.55 -2.44
CA LEU A 19 14.86 -8.80 -1.94
C LEU A 19 13.85 -7.91 -2.67
N SER A 20 14.15 -6.62 -2.80
CA SER A 20 13.32 -5.66 -3.54
C SER A 20 13.22 -5.98 -5.03
N GLU A 21 14.22 -6.66 -5.61
CA GLU A 21 14.26 -7.08 -7.01
C GLU A 21 13.71 -8.50 -7.23
N GLN A 22 13.24 -9.16 -6.17
CA GLN A 22 12.70 -10.51 -6.29
C GLN A 22 11.41 -10.44 -7.12
N ARG A 23 11.42 -11.14 -8.27
CA ARG A 23 10.39 -11.03 -9.30
C ARG A 23 8.94 -11.27 -8.85
N HIS A 24 8.71 -12.15 -7.88
CA HIS A 24 7.38 -12.45 -7.37
C HIS A 24 6.89 -11.33 -6.47
N LEU A 25 7.76 -10.81 -5.59
CA LEU A 25 7.44 -9.63 -4.78
C LEU A 25 7.19 -8.40 -5.66
N LEU A 26 8.00 -8.21 -6.71
CA LEU A 26 7.77 -7.18 -7.71
C LEU A 26 6.42 -7.35 -8.42
N ALA A 27 6.10 -8.57 -8.87
CA ALA A 27 4.81 -8.82 -9.53
C ALA A 27 3.61 -8.61 -8.59
N VAL A 28 3.72 -9.00 -7.32
CA VAL A 28 2.71 -8.72 -6.29
C VAL A 28 2.55 -7.22 -6.08
N ARG A 29 3.65 -6.51 -5.85
CA ARG A 29 3.68 -5.06 -5.67
C ARG A 29 3.04 -4.35 -6.87
N ASP A 30 3.50 -4.64 -8.07
CA ASP A 30 3.05 -3.98 -9.30
C ASP A 30 1.61 -4.37 -9.64
N GLY A 31 1.18 -5.58 -9.30
CA GLY A 31 -0.21 -6.02 -9.38
C GLY A 31 -1.13 -5.23 -8.45
N VAL A 32 -0.76 -5.05 -7.17
CA VAL A 32 -1.51 -4.21 -6.23
C VAL A 32 -1.52 -2.75 -6.67
N ILE A 33 -0.38 -2.21 -7.11
CA ILE A 33 -0.28 -0.83 -7.63
C ILE A 33 -1.21 -0.61 -8.82
N SER A 34 -1.35 -1.59 -9.70
CA SER A 34 -2.24 -1.48 -10.86
C SER A 34 -3.72 -1.34 -10.49
N ALA A 35 -4.11 -1.75 -9.28
CA ALA A 35 -5.47 -1.61 -8.76
C ALA A 35 -5.74 -0.25 -8.08
N LEU A 36 -4.70 0.53 -7.75
CA LEU A 36 -4.83 1.78 -6.98
C LEU A 36 -5.81 2.80 -7.58
N PRO A 37 -5.86 3.04 -8.91
CA PRO A 37 -6.84 3.98 -9.47
C PRO A 37 -8.30 3.57 -9.18
N PHE A 38 -8.60 2.27 -9.23
CA PHE A 38 -9.93 1.74 -8.90
C PHE A 38 -10.21 1.85 -7.40
N ILE A 39 -9.20 1.59 -6.57
CA ILE A 39 -9.28 1.72 -5.11
C ILE A 39 -9.61 3.16 -4.71
N ILE A 40 -8.86 4.12 -5.26
CA ILE A 40 -9.04 5.55 -5.00
C ILE A 40 -10.46 5.95 -5.40
N VAL A 41 -10.84 5.80 -6.67
CA VAL A 41 -12.15 6.23 -7.18
C VAL A 41 -13.30 5.51 -6.46
N GLY A 42 -13.18 4.19 -6.28
CA GLY A 42 -14.19 3.37 -5.62
C GLY A 42 -14.43 3.76 -4.17
N SER A 43 -13.36 4.03 -3.42
CA SER A 43 -13.48 4.36 -2.00
C SER A 43 -14.17 5.72 -1.75
N PHE A 44 -14.13 6.67 -2.68
CA PHE A 44 -14.86 7.94 -2.55
C PHE A 44 -16.38 7.76 -2.51
N PHE A 45 -16.92 6.69 -3.08
CA PHE A 45 -18.36 6.40 -2.98
C PHE A 45 -18.81 6.10 -1.55
N LEU A 46 -17.90 5.71 -0.65
CA LEU A 46 -18.20 5.63 0.78
C LEU A 46 -18.48 7.02 1.36
N ILE A 47 -17.78 8.07 0.91
CA ILE A 47 -18.05 9.45 1.32
C ILE A 47 -19.40 9.91 0.75
N PHE A 48 -19.74 9.53 -0.49
CA PHE A 48 -21.02 9.92 -1.05
C PHE A 48 -22.20 9.20 -0.40
N ALA A 49 -22.04 7.93 -0.04
CA ALA A 49 -23.07 7.17 0.66
C ALA A 49 -23.20 7.61 2.13
N PHE A 50 -22.09 8.01 2.75
CA PHE A 50 -22.01 8.42 4.15
C PHE A 50 -21.30 9.78 4.26
N PRO A 51 -21.93 10.87 3.80
CA PRO A 51 -21.29 12.17 3.77
C PRO A 51 -20.97 12.64 5.19
N PRO A 52 -19.79 13.26 5.40
CA PRO A 52 -19.39 13.79 6.70
C PRO A 52 -20.09 15.13 6.97
N LEU A 53 -21.41 15.11 6.93
CA LEU A 53 -22.32 16.23 7.10
C LEU A 53 -23.31 15.91 8.24
N PRO A 54 -23.94 16.92 8.84
CA PRO A 54 -24.96 16.69 9.87
C PRO A 54 -26.05 15.73 9.38
N LYS A 55 -26.47 14.80 10.26
CA LYS A 55 -27.42 13.73 9.93
C LYS A 55 -28.83 14.23 9.60
N ASP A 56 -29.17 15.41 10.10
CA ASP A 56 -30.44 16.10 9.89
C ASP A 56 -30.53 16.81 8.54
N TRP A 57 -29.41 16.97 7.83
CA TRP A 57 -29.44 17.58 6.51
C TRP A 57 -30.09 16.65 5.49
N ALA A 58 -30.96 17.24 4.65
CA ALA A 58 -31.70 16.50 3.62
C ALA A 58 -30.78 15.68 2.69
N ILE A 59 -29.61 16.22 2.35
CA ILE A 59 -28.63 15.51 1.51
C ILE A 59 -28.05 14.27 2.20
N THR A 60 -27.83 14.32 3.52
CA THR A 60 -27.30 13.20 4.31
C THR A 60 -28.35 12.09 4.45
N GLN A 61 -29.61 12.47 4.69
CA GLN A 61 -30.72 11.53 4.76
C GLN A 61 -30.94 10.85 3.41
N TRP A 62 -31.01 11.64 2.33
CA TRP A 62 -31.14 11.13 0.97
C TRP A 62 -30.00 10.17 0.62
N ALA A 63 -28.75 10.53 0.91
CA ALA A 63 -27.60 9.67 0.63
C ALA A 63 -27.65 8.35 1.41
N THR A 64 -28.06 8.39 2.69
CA THR A 64 -28.17 7.20 3.53
C THR A 64 -29.29 6.28 3.04
N GLU A 65 -30.43 6.83 2.63
CA GLU A 65 -31.56 6.07 2.07
C GLU A 65 -31.21 5.40 0.74
N HIS A 66 -30.36 6.03 -0.08
CA HIS A 66 -29.92 5.52 -1.39
C HIS A 66 -28.50 4.92 -1.35
N ALA A 67 -28.02 4.55 -0.16
CA ALA A 67 -26.64 4.08 0.02
C ALA A 67 -26.38 2.81 -0.81
N ALA A 68 -27.38 1.95 -0.98
CA ALA A 68 -27.26 0.73 -1.76
C ALA A 68 -26.93 1.02 -3.24
N GLU A 69 -27.57 2.02 -3.84
CA GLU A 69 -27.33 2.47 -5.21
C GLU A 69 -26.02 3.25 -5.33
N ILE A 70 -25.74 4.15 -4.39
CA ILE A 70 -24.52 4.96 -4.38
C ILE A 70 -23.28 4.08 -4.25
N LEU A 71 -23.35 2.96 -3.50
CA LEU A 71 -22.24 2.03 -3.33
C LEU A 71 -22.02 1.06 -4.48
N ILE A 72 -22.80 1.10 -5.58
CA ILE A 72 -22.58 0.22 -6.73
C ILE A 72 -21.14 0.34 -7.28
N PRO A 73 -20.58 1.54 -7.51
CA PRO A 73 -19.20 1.67 -8.00
C PRO A 73 -18.16 1.16 -6.99
N TYR A 74 -18.37 1.37 -5.68
CA TYR A 74 -17.54 0.77 -4.64
C TYR A 74 -17.55 -0.76 -4.72
N ARG A 75 -18.75 -1.37 -4.89
CA ARG A 75 -18.91 -2.82 -5.01
C ARG A 75 -18.24 -3.39 -6.25
N MET A 76 -18.23 -2.63 -7.35
CA MET A 76 -17.61 -3.06 -8.61
C MET A 76 -16.12 -2.71 -8.70
N THR A 77 -15.51 -2.14 -7.66
CA THR A 77 -14.09 -1.77 -7.65
C THR A 77 -13.39 -2.33 -6.42
N MET A 78 -13.58 -1.72 -5.26
CA MET A 78 -12.98 -2.10 -3.97
C MET A 78 -13.42 -3.49 -3.53
N PHE A 79 -14.73 -3.76 -3.56
CA PHE A 79 -15.28 -5.02 -3.04
C PHE A 79 -14.93 -6.25 -3.88
N ILE A 80 -14.46 -6.04 -5.12
CA ILE A 80 -13.97 -7.10 -6.01
C ILE A 80 -12.50 -6.92 -6.41
N MET A 81 -11.72 -6.18 -5.61
CA MET A 81 -10.35 -5.78 -5.98
C MET A 81 -9.40 -6.93 -6.26
N SER A 82 -9.60 -8.08 -5.61
CA SER A 82 -8.80 -9.28 -5.83
C SER A 82 -8.82 -9.69 -7.30
N LEU A 83 -9.91 -9.44 -8.03
CA LEU A 83 -9.99 -9.70 -9.46
C LEU A 83 -9.00 -8.83 -10.26
N TYR A 84 -8.96 -7.52 -9.99
CA TYR A 84 -8.04 -6.59 -10.64
C TYR A 84 -6.59 -6.89 -10.28
N ILE A 85 -6.34 -7.24 -9.01
CA ILE A 85 -5.01 -7.57 -8.51
C ILE A 85 -4.53 -8.91 -9.10
N ALA A 86 -5.39 -9.93 -9.23
CA ALA A 86 -5.06 -11.19 -9.89
C ALA A 86 -4.54 -10.95 -11.31
N PHE A 87 -5.28 -10.13 -12.07
CA PHE A 87 -4.90 -9.74 -13.42
C PHE A 87 -3.53 -9.03 -13.43
N GLY A 88 -3.34 -8.03 -12.56
CA GLY A 88 -2.10 -7.27 -12.46
C GLY A 88 -0.89 -8.13 -12.07
N ILE A 89 -1.05 -9.04 -11.10
CA ILE A 89 0.01 -9.99 -10.68
C ILE A 89 0.35 -10.91 -11.85
N GLY A 90 -0.68 -11.51 -12.47
CA GLY A 90 -0.52 -12.43 -13.59
C GLY A 90 0.23 -11.79 -14.76
N TYR A 91 -0.16 -10.57 -15.11
CA TYR A 91 0.47 -9.77 -16.16
C TYR A 91 1.94 -9.49 -15.87
N ASN A 92 2.24 -8.92 -14.69
CA ASN A 92 3.60 -8.49 -14.35
C ASN A 92 4.54 -9.68 -14.15
N LEU A 93 4.07 -10.78 -13.56
CA LEU A 93 4.87 -11.98 -13.37
C LEU A 93 5.20 -12.63 -14.73
N ALA A 94 4.22 -12.79 -15.62
CA ALA A 94 4.44 -13.32 -16.96
C ALA A 94 5.39 -12.45 -17.79
N LYS A 95 5.24 -11.12 -17.71
CA LYS A 95 6.16 -10.15 -18.32
C LYS A 95 7.59 -10.32 -17.81
N SER A 96 7.77 -10.53 -16.50
CA SER A 96 9.10 -10.78 -15.91
C SER A 96 9.77 -12.05 -16.45
N TYR A 97 8.97 -13.05 -16.84
CA TYR A 97 9.42 -14.30 -17.45
C TYR A 97 9.59 -14.23 -18.97
N LYS A 98 9.27 -13.09 -19.60
CA LYS A 98 9.24 -12.92 -21.07
C LYS A 98 8.32 -13.93 -21.77
N VAL A 99 7.23 -14.34 -21.09
CA VAL A 99 6.11 -15.07 -21.69
C VAL A 99 4.93 -14.12 -21.92
N ASP A 100 3.89 -14.57 -22.63
CA ASP A 100 2.77 -13.69 -23.00
C ASP A 100 2.06 -13.10 -21.77
N PRO A 101 2.11 -11.78 -21.54
CA PRO A 101 1.57 -11.17 -20.33
C PRO A 101 0.05 -11.28 -20.22
N LEU A 102 -0.66 -11.18 -21.35
CA LEU A 102 -2.12 -11.26 -21.35
C LEU A 102 -2.59 -12.67 -20.95
N SER A 103 -1.96 -13.71 -21.49
CA SER A 103 -2.22 -15.10 -21.08
C SER A 103 -1.95 -15.29 -19.60
N GLY A 104 -0.83 -14.78 -19.08
CA GLY A 104 -0.52 -14.83 -17.64
C GLY A 104 -1.60 -14.18 -16.78
N ALA A 105 -2.09 -13.00 -17.19
CA ALA A 105 -3.16 -12.29 -16.50
C ALA A 105 -4.49 -13.07 -16.49
N GLN A 106 -4.90 -13.61 -17.65
CA GLN A 106 -6.14 -14.37 -17.78
C GLN A 106 -6.10 -15.68 -16.99
N ILE A 107 -4.97 -16.40 -17.01
CA ILE A 107 -4.82 -17.65 -16.24
C ILE A 107 -4.84 -17.37 -14.73
N ALA A 108 -4.23 -16.26 -14.28
CA ALA A 108 -4.30 -15.84 -12.88
C ALA A 108 -5.73 -15.52 -12.41
N VAL A 109 -6.50 -14.80 -13.25
CA VAL A 109 -7.93 -14.54 -13.00
C VAL A 109 -8.72 -15.85 -12.95
N ALA A 110 -8.50 -16.77 -13.90
CA ALA A 110 -9.16 -18.07 -13.90
C ALA A 110 -8.83 -18.88 -12.63
N ALA A 111 -7.57 -18.86 -12.19
CA ALA A 111 -7.16 -19.53 -10.96
C ALA A 111 -7.86 -18.96 -9.72
N LEU A 112 -8.00 -17.64 -9.62
CA LEU A 112 -8.79 -16.98 -8.56
C LEU A 112 -10.26 -17.40 -8.62
N LEU A 113 -10.91 -17.29 -9.78
CA LEU A 113 -12.34 -17.61 -9.92
C LEU A 113 -12.62 -19.09 -9.58
N LEU A 114 -11.69 -20.00 -9.87
CA LEU A 114 -11.82 -21.42 -9.52
C LEU A 114 -11.62 -21.71 -8.03
N THR A 115 -11.16 -20.73 -7.23
CA THR A 115 -11.21 -20.83 -5.76
C THR A 115 -12.62 -20.58 -5.20
N LEU A 116 -13.52 -20.02 -6.02
CA LEU A 116 -14.89 -19.71 -5.63
C LEU A 116 -15.82 -20.85 -6.02
N THR A 117 -16.79 -21.12 -5.16
CA THR A 117 -17.87 -22.07 -5.45
C THR A 117 -19.17 -21.28 -5.64
N PRO A 118 -19.70 -21.20 -6.87
CA PRO A 118 -21.02 -20.62 -7.09
C PRO A 118 -22.09 -21.39 -6.31
N THR A 119 -23.01 -20.67 -5.66
CA THR A 119 -24.14 -21.27 -4.96
C THR A 119 -25.42 -21.06 -5.77
N ALA A 120 -26.21 -22.10 -5.93
CA ALA A 120 -27.54 -21.97 -6.51
C ALA A 120 -28.48 -21.36 -5.46
N LEU A 121 -29.09 -20.22 -5.80
CA LEU A 121 -30.12 -19.58 -5.00
C LEU A 121 -31.43 -19.57 -5.82
N ASP A 122 -32.54 -19.85 -5.13
CA ASP A 122 -33.87 -19.81 -5.73
C ASP A 122 -34.11 -18.42 -6.37
N GLU A 123 -34.75 -18.41 -7.53
CA GLU A 123 -35.07 -17.21 -8.34
C GLU A 123 -33.87 -16.43 -8.93
N LEU A 124 -32.65 -16.63 -8.41
CA LEU A 124 -31.43 -15.91 -8.82
C LEU A 124 -30.44 -16.77 -9.63
N GLY A 125 -30.61 -18.09 -9.64
CA GLY A 125 -29.70 -19.01 -10.32
C GLY A 125 -28.36 -19.16 -9.60
N PHE A 126 -27.27 -19.33 -10.35
CA PHE A 126 -25.93 -19.43 -9.76
C PHE A 126 -25.39 -18.05 -9.38
N VAL A 127 -25.10 -17.86 -8.10
CA VAL A 127 -24.55 -16.62 -7.54
C VAL A 127 -23.11 -16.85 -7.07
N LEU A 128 -22.23 -15.91 -7.37
CA LEU A 128 -20.85 -15.93 -6.91
C LEU A 128 -20.71 -15.20 -5.56
N PRO A 129 -20.07 -15.82 -4.55
CA PRO A 129 -19.82 -15.15 -3.26
C PRO A 129 -18.74 -14.07 -3.44
N MET A 130 -19.18 -12.81 -3.53
CA MET A 130 -18.28 -11.67 -3.77
C MET A 130 -17.36 -11.34 -2.58
N GLN A 131 -17.64 -11.82 -1.37
CA GLN A 131 -16.82 -11.56 -0.18
C GLN A 131 -15.35 -11.97 -0.37
N TYR A 132 -15.11 -13.04 -1.14
CA TYR A 132 -13.77 -13.56 -1.44
C TYR A 132 -13.09 -12.83 -2.61
N LEU A 133 -13.76 -11.88 -3.25
CA LEU A 133 -13.18 -11.01 -4.26
C LEU A 133 -12.71 -9.67 -3.65
N GLY A 134 -13.06 -9.38 -2.40
CA GLY A 134 -12.60 -8.21 -1.66
C GLY A 134 -11.27 -8.44 -0.93
N GLY A 135 -11.09 -7.80 0.22
CA GLY A 135 -9.88 -7.90 1.06
C GLY A 135 -9.65 -9.29 1.61
N HIS A 136 -10.74 -10.00 1.93
CA HIS A 136 -10.70 -11.37 2.48
C HIS A 136 -9.93 -12.34 1.57
N GLY A 137 -10.15 -12.27 0.25
CA GLY A 137 -9.51 -13.19 -0.69
C GLY A 137 -8.14 -12.75 -1.21
N LEU A 138 -7.57 -11.65 -0.71
CA LEU A 138 -6.37 -11.06 -1.33
C LEU A 138 -5.13 -11.97 -1.19
N PHE A 139 -4.96 -12.64 -0.05
CA PHE A 139 -3.85 -13.58 0.14
C PHE A 139 -3.98 -14.82 -0.75
N VAL A 140 -5.20 -15.39 -0.86
CA VAL A 140 -5.48 -16.48 -1.80
C VAL A 140 -5.16 -16.04 -3.22
N THR A 141 -5.61 -14.84 -3.60
CA THR A 141 -5.37 -14.24 -4.91
C THR A 141 -3.89 -14.19 -5.26
N ILE A 142 -3.05 -13.73 -4.33
CA ILE A 142 -1.59 -13.68 -4.54
C ILE A 142 -1.03 -15.08 -4.78
N ILE A 143 -1.39 -16.05 -3.94
CA ILE A 143 -0.88 -17.42 -4.02
C ILE A 143 -1.28 -18.08 -5.33
N VAL A 144 -2.57 -18.04 -5.69
CA VAL A 144 -3.08 -18.74 -6.88
C VAL A 144 -2.66 -18.04 -8.18
N SER A 145 -2.49 -16.71 -8.17
CA SER A 145 -1.97 -15.97 -9.32
C SER A 145 -0.52 -16.31 -9.61
N ILE A 146 0.32 -16.40 -8.57
CA ILE A 146 1.71 -16.85 -8.70
C ILE A 146 1.77 -18.29 -9.21
N LEU A 147 1.00 -19.19 -8.59
CA LEU A 147 0.94 -20.61 -8.97
C LEU A 147 0.56 -20.77 -10.45
N ALA A 148 -0.48 -20.07 -10.88
CA ALA A 148 -0.97 -20.06 -12.26
C ALA A 148 0.12 -19.68 -13.26
N VAL A 149 0.84 -18.58 -13.00
CA VAL A 149 1.90 -18.11 -13.92
C VAL A 149 3.14 -19.00 -13.86
N GLU A 150 3.50 -19.56 -12.70
CA GLU A 150 4.60 -20.53 -12.64
C GLU A 150 4.29 -21.78 -13.47
N ILE A 151 3.06 -22.30 -13.40
CA ILE A 151 2.61 -23.40 -14.26
C ILE A 151 2.73 -23.01 -15.73
N PHE A 152 2.24 -21.81 -16.10
CA PHE A 152 2.32 -21.31 -17.46
C PHE A 152 3.76 -21.22 -17.97
N ARG A 153 4.64 -20.63 -17.17
CA ARG A 153 6.06 -20.51 -17.45
C ARG A 153 6.72 -21.89 -17.63
N VAL A 154 6.48 -22.84 -16.73
CA VAL A 154 7.08 -24.19 -16.81
C VAL A 154 6.63 -24.90 -18.07
N CYS A 155 5.35 -24.82 -18.43
CA CYS A 155 4.84 -25.40 -19.67
C CYS A 155 5.53 -24.80 -20.91
N LYS A 156 5.68 -23.47 -20.94
CA LYS A 156 6.39 -22.77 -22.02
C LYS A 156 7.86 -23.18 -22.11
N GLN A 157 8.57 -23.24 -20.98
CA GLN A 157 9.99 -23.61 -20.93
C GLN A 157 10.23 -25.06 -21.37
N LYS A 158 9.33 -25.98 -21.01
CA LYS A 158 9.40 -27.39 -21.40
C LYS A 158 8.78 -27.69 -22.76
N GLN A 159 8.35 -26.66 -23.50
CA GLN A 159 7.66 -26.80 -24.79
C GLN A 159 6.40 -27.68 -24.73
N ILE A 160 5.72 -27.69 -23.58
CA ILE A 160 4.43 -28.35 -23.36
C ILE A 160 3.33 -27.37 -23.79
N THR A 161 3.37 -26.98 -25.07
CA THR A 161 2.47 -26.01 -25.69
C THR A 161 2.14 -26.46 -27.10
N ILE A 162 0.97 -26.08 -27.60
CA ILE A 162 0.64 -26.35 -29.01
C ILE A 162 1.39 -25.35 -29.88
N LYS A 163 2.25 -25.84 -30.77
CA LYS A 163 2.98 -25.01 -31.74
C LYS A 163 2.20 -24.97 -33.05
N LEU A 164 1.92 -23.78 -33.54
CA LEU A 164 1.32 -23.58 -34.85
C LEU A 164 2.39 -23.18 -35.89
N PRO A 165 2.16 -23.45 -37.19
CA PRO A 165 3.04 -23.00 -38.26
C PRO A 165 3.22 -21.47 -38.29
N GLU A 166 4.34 -20.98 -38.84
CA GLU A 166 4.67 -19.55 -38.92
C GLU A 166 3.65 -18.74 -39.74
N GLN A 167 2.89 -19.39 -40.62
CA GLN A 167 1.84 -18.75 -41.43
C GLN A 167 0.61 -18.34 -40.59
N VAL A 168 0.50 -18.81 -39.35
CA VAL A 168 -0.64 -18.50 -38.48
C VAL A 168 -0.42 -17.15 -37.78
N PRO A 169 -1.43 -16.25 -37.77
CA PRO A 169 -1.34 -14.98 -37.05
C PRO A 169 -0.92 -15.15 -35.59
N SER A 170 -0.07 -14.23 -35.11
CA SER A 170 0.52 -14.29 -33.77
C SER A 170 -0.52 -14.32 -32.64
N SER A 171 -1.68 -13.68 -32.82
CA SER A 171 -2.80 -13.72 -31.87
C SER A 171 -3.38 -15.13 -31.67
N VAL A 172 -3.52 -15.88 -32.77
CA VAL A 172 -4.03 -17.27 -32.75
C VAL A 172 -2.98 -18.18 -32.14
N SER A 173 -1.73 -18.06 -32.57
CA SER A 173 -0.61 -18.83 -32.01
C SER A 173 -0.52 -18.69 -30.49
N ARG A 174 -0.54 -17.46 -29.96
CA ARG A 174 -0.52 -17.22 -28.50
C ARG A 174 -1.66 -17.92 -27.76
N SER A 175 -2.87 -17.92 -28.32
CA SER A 175 -4.04 -18.55 -27.68
C SER A 175 -3.91 -20.07 -27.59
N PHE A 176 -3.41 -20.72 -28.63
CA PHE A 176 -3.16 -22.17 -28.63
C PHE A 176 -1.95 -22.57 -27.78
N GLU A 177 -0.92 -21.74 -27.74
CA GLU A 177 0.23 -21.96 -26.86
C GLU A 177 -0.16 -21.94 -25.38
N ALA A 178 -1.14 -21.12 -24.99
CA ALA A 178 -1.67 -21.05 -23.63
C ALA A 178 -2.64 -22.18 -23.27
N LEU A 179 -3.15 -22.94 -24.25
CA LEU A 179 -4.25 -23.91 -24.05
C LEU A 179 -3.91 -25.01 -23.02
N ILE A 180 -2.76 -25.67 -23.18
CA ILE A 180 -2.32 -26.73 -22.25
C ILE A 180 -2.06 -26.16 -20.85
N PRO A 181 -1.30 -25.05 -20.70
CA PRO A 181 -1.17 -24.35 -19.41
C PRO A 181 -2.50 -24.05 -18.72
N VAL A 182 -3.46 -23.47 -19.45
CA VAL A 182 -4.80 -23.16 -18.94
C VAL A 182 -5.49 -24.42 -18.46
N ALA A 183 -5.48 -25.49 -19.24
CA ALA A 183 -6.10 -26.76 -18.88
C ALA A 183 -5.50 -27.35 -17.59
N ILE A 184 -4.17 -27.31 -17.43
CA ILE A 184 -3.49 -27.78 -16.21
C ILE A 184 -3.96 -26.97 -15.00
N VAL A 185 -4.02 -25.64 -15.10
CA VAL A 185 -4.47 -24.78 -14.01
C VAL A 185 -5.93 -25.06 -13.67
N ILE A 186 -6.81 -25.18 -14.68
CA ILE A 186 -8.23 -25.48 -14.46
C ILE A 186 -8.41 -26.82 -13.75
N ILE A 187 -7.75 -27.87 -14.23
CA ILE A 187 -7.83 -29.22 -13.65
C ILE A 187 -7.28 -29.21 -12.22
N LEU A 188 -6.14 -28.58 -11.99
CA LEU A 188 -5.53 -28.49 -10.67
C LEU A 188 -6.44 -27.77 -9.68
N MET A 189 -6.91 -26.57 -10.02
CA MET A 189 -7.74 -25.76 -9.13
C MET A 189 -9.08 -26.44 -8.87
N SER A 190 -9.72 -27.00 -9.91
CA SER A 190 -10.99 -27.74 -9.75
C SER A 190 -10.81 -29.01 -8.91
N THR A 191 -9.66 -29.68 -9.00
CA THR A 191 -9.37 -30.82 -8.13
C THR A 191 -9.31 -30.39 -6.67
N ILE A 192 -8.63 -29.27 -6.38
CA ILE A 192 -8.52 -28.74 -5.02
C ILE A 192 -9.89 -28.31 -4.49
N THR A 193 -10.64 -27.52 -5.24
CA THR A 193 -11.85 -26.86 -4.73
C THR A 193 -13.11 -27.72 -4.86
N VAL A 194 -13.26 -28.46 -5.96
CA VAL A 194 -14.47 -29.25 -6.24
C VAL A 194 -14.29 -30.71 -5.82
N VAL A 195 -13.22 -31.38 -6.26
CA VAL A 195 -13.05 -32.82 -6.00
C VAL A 195 -12.67 -33.10 -4.55
N MET A 196 -11.72 -32.32 -4.01
CA MET A 196 -11.29 -32.46 -2.61
C MET A 196 -12.14 -31.62 -1.64
N GLY A 197 -12.97 -30.69 -2.14
CA GLY A 197 -13.81 -29.82 -1.31
C GLY A 197 -13.01 -28.85 -0.43
N ILE A 198 -11.77 -28.51 -0.78
CA ILE A 198 -10.93 -27.64 0.04
C ILE A 198 -11.34 -26.18 -0.16
N ASN A 199 -11.79 -25.54 0.92
CA ASN A 199 -11.95 -24.10 0.97
C ASN A 199 -10.57 -23.42 1.17
N LEU A 200 -9.94 -23.03 0.06
CA LEU A 200 -8.64 -22.36 0.06
C LEU A 200 -8.64 -21.06 0.87
N HIS A 201 -9.73 -20.30 0.86
CA HIS A 201 -9.85 -19.07 1.64
C HIS A 201 -9.72 -19.36 3.12
N HIS A 202 -10.53 -20.29 3.66
CA HIS A 202 -10.45 -20.67 5.08
C HIS A 202 -9.07 -21.24 5.49
N VAL A 203 -8.43 -22.01 4.62
CA VAL A 203 -7.09 -22.55 4.88
C VAL A 203 -6.08 -21.41 4.96
N VAL A 204 -6.09 -20.51 3.98
CA VAL A 204 -5.17 -19.38 3.94
C VAL A 204 -5.43 -18.42 5.09
N ASP A 205 -6.69 -18.10 5.41
CA ASP A 205 -7.06 -17.24 6.54
C ASP A 205 -6.43 -17.72 7.84
N LYS A 206 -6.52 -19.02 8.14
CA LYS A 206 -5.89 -19.61 9.33
C LYS A 206 -4.38 -19.50 9.31
N LEU A 207 -3.75 -19.66 8.15
CA LEU A 207 -2.29 -19.56 7.99
C LEU A 207 -1.79 -18.13 8.15
N VAL A 208 -2.54 -17.13 7.65
CA VAL A 208 -2.13 -15.73 7.67
C VAL A 208 -2.62 -14.96 8.89
N ALA A 209 -3.60 -15.48 9.65
CA ALA A 209 -4.14 -14.80 10.83
C ALA A 209 -3.08 -14.34 11.85
N PRO A 210 -2.02 -15.12 12.17
CA PRO A 210 -0.96 -14.63 13.04
C PRO A 210 -0.21 -13.44 12.46
N LEU A 211 0.03 -13.43 11.14
CA LEU A 211 0.70 -12.33 10.45
C LEU A 211 -0.17 -11.07 10.43
N VAL A 212 -1.47 -11.23 10.14
CA VAL A 212 -2.47 -10.15 10.19
C VAL A 212 -2.55 -9.55 11.59
N THR A 213 -2.71 -10.39 12.61
CA THR A 213 -2.79 -9.90 14.00
C THR A 213 -1.49 -9.21 14.42
N ALA A 214 -0.33 -9.78 14.08
CA ALA A 214 0.96 -9.19 14.42
C ALA A 214 1.21 -7.87 13.68
N GLY A 215 0.82 -7.77 12.40
CA GLY A 215 1.01 -6.58 11.59
C GLY A 215 0.16 -5.38 12.02
N ASP A 216 -1.01 -5.64 12.61
CA ASP A 216 -1.91 -4.59 13.12
C ASP A 216 -1.59 -4.19 14.58
N SER A 217 -0.62 -4.87 15.21
CA SER A 217 -0.10 -4.48 16.54
C SER A 217 0.79 -3.23 16.46
N LEU A 218 0.99 -2.55 17.59
CA LEU A 218 1.93 -1.42 17.67
C LEU A 218 3.33 -1.81 17.16
N PHE A 219 3.83 -3.00 17.52
CA PHE A 219 5.13 -3.46 17.03
C PHE A 219 5.11 -3.69 15.51
N GLY A 220 4.01 -4.26 14.99
CA GLY A 220 3.76 -4.42 13.56
C GLY A 220 3.76 -3.10 12.78
N VAL A 221 3.34 -2.00 13.41
CA VAL A 221 3.42 -0.63 12.87
C VAL A 221 4.83 -0.06 12.94
N LEU A 222 5.53 -0.24 14.06
CA LEU A 222 6.83 0.38 14.26
C LEU A 222 7.94 -0.23 13.40
N VAL A 223 7.87 -1.53 13.10
CA VAL A 223 8.85 -2.22 12.25
C VAL A 223 8.95 -1.60 10.84
N PRO A 224 7.87 -1.49 10.04
CA PRO A 224 7.94 -0.87 8.73
C PRO A 224 8.31 0.61 8.80
N VAL A 225 7.84 1.36 9.81
CA VAL A 225 8.21 2.77 10.01
C VAL A 225 9.72 2.93 10.21
N PHE A 226 10.31 2.10 11.06
CA PHE A 226 11.74 2.06 11.27
C PHE A 226 12.48 1.64 10.00
N LEU A 227 12.09 0.53 9.36
CA LEU A 227 12.78 0.02 8.16
C LEU A 227 12.77 1.02 7.00
N ILE A 228 11.65 1.71 6.77
CA ILE A 228 11.54 2.71 5.71
C ILE A 228 12.52 3.86 5.93
N THR A 229 12.54 4.43 7.14
CA THR A 229 13.42 5.56 7.47
C THR A 229 14.87 5.13 7.58
N PHE A 230 15.12 3.91 8.06
CA PHE A 230 16.42 3.29 8.06
C PHE A 230 16.97 3.14 6.63
N PHE A 231 16.23 2.59 5.67
CA PHE A 231 16.70 2.47 4.29
C PHE A 231 16.94 3.81 3.62
N TRP A 232 16.05 4.79 3.84
CA TRP A 232 16.23 6.15 3.34
C TRP A 232 17.47 6.82 3.89
N SER A 233 17.88 6.50 5.13
CA SER A 233 19.13 7.00 5.73
C SER A 233 20.38 6.60 4.92
N PHE A 234 20.28 5.59 4.05
CA PHE A 234 21.34 5.13 3.15
C PHE A 234 21.01 5.34 1.67
N GLY A 235 20.02 6.18 1.35
CA GLY A 235 19.66 6.51 -0.03
C GLY A 235 18.87 5.42 -0.76
N ILE A 236 18.40 4.39 -0.05
CA ILE A 236 17.52 3.35 -0.61
C ILE A 236 16.08 3.80 -0.39
N HIS A 237 15.25 3.79 -1.45
CA HIS A 237 13.86 4.22 -1.36
C HIS A 237 13.03 3.26 -0.47
N GLY A 238 12.97 3.56 0.83
CA GLY A 238 12.48 2.63 1.85
C GLY A 238 11.04 2.17 1.64
N VAL A 239 10.16 3.08 1.18
CA VAL A 239 8.76 2.76 0.88
C VAL A 239 8.64 1.72 -0.24
N SER A 240 9.54 1.73 -1.21
CA SER A 240 9.50 0.78 -2.34
C SER A 240 9.94 -0.62 -1.91
N VAL A 241 10.97 -0.68 -1.04
CA VAL A 241 11.48 -1.94 -0.51
C VAL A 241 10.48 -2.55 0.46
N VAL A 242 10.11 -1.81 1.51
CA VAL A 242 9.21 -2.30 2.56
C VAL A 242 7.80 -2.49 2.01
N GLY A 243 7.30 -1.56 1.20
CA GLY A 243 5.98 -1.65 0.58
C GLY A 243 5.81 -2.85 -0.36
N SER A 244 6.88 -3.37 -0.96
CA SER A 244 6.80 -4.59 -1.78
C SER A 244 6.36 -5.84 -0.99
N ILE A 245 6.51 -5.80 0.35
CA ILE A 245 6.16 -6.87 1.26
C ILE A 245 4.93 -6.48 2.10
N ALA A 246 4.90 -5.25 2.60
CA ALA A 246 3.89 -4.80 3.55
C ALA A 246 2.57 -4.36 2.89
N ARG A 247 2.59 -3.87 1.65
CA ARG A 247 1.39 -3.30 1.01
C ARG A 247 0.24 -4.31 0.83
N PRO A 248 0.47 -5.59 0.45
CA PRO A 248 -0.61 -6.57 0.44
C PRO A 248 -1.34 -6.67 1.77
N LEU A 249 -0.61 -6.62 2.88
CA LEU A 249 -1.18 -6.70 4.21
C LEU A 249 -1.96 -5.43 4.57
N TRP A 250 -1.40 -4.26 4.26
CA TRP A 250 -2.07 -2.97 4.45
C TRP A 250 -3.36 -2.85 3.63
N GLU A 251 -3.40 -3.44 2.44
CA GLU A 251 -4.58 -3.44 1.58
C GLU A 251 -5.69 -4.32 2.17
N VAL A 252 -5.35 -5.49 2.73
CA VAL A 252 -6.32 -6.32 3.47
C VAL A 252 -6.99 -5.49 4.58
N TYR A 253 -6.22 -4.75 5.36
CA TYR A 253 -6.76 -3.92 6.44
C TYR A 253 -7.66 -2.82 5.91
N LEU A 254 -7.25 -2.13 4.86
CA LEU A 254 -8.02 -1.03 4.28
C LEU A 254 -9.39 -1.54 3.81
N VAL A 255 -9.42 -2.67 3.10
CA VAL A 255 -10.67 -3.18 2.53
C VAL A 255 -11.58 -3.76 3.59
N ASN A 256 -11.04 -4.47 4.58
CA ASN A 256 -11.82 -4.94 5.70
C ASN A 256 -12.46 -3.75 6.45
N ASN A 257 -11.74 -2.65 6.59
CA ASN A 257 -12.26 -1.42 7.16
C ASN A 257 -13.34 -0.79 6.27
N SER A 258 -13.10 -0.65 4.97
CA SER A 258 -14.06 -0.12 4.00
C SER A 258 -15.35 -0.94 3.99
N GLN A 259 -15.22 -2.27 4.02
CA GLN A 259 -16.33 -3.20 4.04
C GLN A 259 -17.12 -3.08 5.33
N ALA A 260 -16.46 -3.05 6.50
CA ALA A 260 -17.13 -2.84 7.77
C ALA A 260 -18.00 -1.58 7.76
N VAL A 261 -17.50 -0.47 7.19
CA VAL A 261 -18.29 0.76 7.04
C VAL A 261 -19.43 0.60 6.04
N ALA A 262 -19.19 -0.01 4.88
CA ALA A 262 -20.22 -0.27 3.87
C ALA A 262 -21.36 -1.14 4.40
N ASP A 263 -21.04 -2.09 5.28
CA ASP A 263 -21.99 -3.01 5.92
C ASP A 263 -22.67 -2.39 7.16
N GLY A 264 -22.35 -1.13 7.50
CA GLY A 264 -22.93 -0.41 8.64
C GLY A 264 -22.45 -0.91 10.00
N ALA A 265 -21.28 -1.54 10.08
CA ALA A 265 -20.74 -2.07 11.32
C ALA A 265 -20.46 -0.96 12.34
N SER A 266 -20.67 -1.28 13.62
CA SER A 266 -20.41 -0.35 14.73
C SER A 266 -18.93 -0.16 15.05
N THR A 267 -18.05 -1.03 14.54
CA THR A 267 -16.61 -1.02 14.79
C THR A 267 -15.84 -1.27 13.51
N ILE A 268 -14.75 -0.54 13.33
CA ILE A 268 -13.82 -0.70 12.20
C ILE A 268 -12.65 -1.58 12.70
N PRO A 269 -12.34 -2.72 12.05
CA PRO A 269 -11.53 -3.78 12.66
C PRO A 269 -10.03 -3.48 12.77
N HIS A 270 -9.45 -2.70 11.86
CA HIS A 270 -7.99 -2.54 11.78
C HIS A 270 -7.52 -1.10 11.99
N ILE A 271 -6.36 -0.95 12.63
CA ILE A 271 -5.74 0.36 12.91
C ILE A 271 -4.72 0.74 11.85
N ALA A 272 -4.02 -0.25 11.28
CA ALA A 272 -2.81 -0.04 10.51
C ALA A 272 -2.91 -0.27 8.98
N PRO A 273 -3.98 0.11 8.27
CA PRO A 273 -3.95 0.13 6.80
C PRO A 273 -2.95 1.18 6.29
N GLU A 274 -2.62 1.17 5.00
CA GLU A 274 -1.57 2.06 4.43
C GLU A 274 -1.87 3.54 4.70
N THR A 275 -3.14 3.91 4.66
CA THR A 275 -3.62 5.27 4.90
C THR A 275 -3.35 5.77 6.32
N PHE A 276 -3.26 4.89 7.32
CA PHE A 276 -2.85 5.26 8.67
C PHE A 276 -1.40 5.78 8.68
N TYR A 277 -0.48 5.07 8.00
CA TYR A 277 0.90 5.51 7.87
C TYR A 277 1.01 6.78 7.05
N GLN A 278 0.33 6.83 5.90
CA GLN A 278 0.36 7.98 5.00
C GLN A 278 -0.05 9.28 5.71
N TRP A 279 -1.14 9.25 6.48
CA TRP A 279 -1.76 10.46 6.97
C TRP A 279 -1.33 10.88 8.37
N PHE A 280 -0.94 9.94 9.22
CA PHE A 280 -0.56 10.26 10.60
C PHE A 280 0.94 10.16 10.88
N ILE A 281 1.69 9.42 10.04
CA ILE A 281 3.10 9.11 10.29
C ILE A 281 4.01 9.81 9.27
N TRP A 282 3.79 9.57 7.98
CA TRP A 282 4.64 10.08 6.89
C TRP A 282 4.20 11.47 6.39
N ILE A 283 3.95 12.37 7.34
CA ILE A 283 3.46 13.72 7.06
C ILE A 283 4.55 14.53 6.36
N GLY A 284 4.29 14.87 5.10
CA GLY A 284 5.27 15.50 4.22
C GLY A 284 6.37 14.57 3.74
N GLY A 285 6.10 13.26 3.70
CA GLY A 285 7.00 12.22 3.22
C GLY A 285 7.63 11.38 4.33
N SER A 286 8.62 10.56 3.96
CA SER A 286 9.35 9.72 4.92
C SER A 286 10.01 10.57 6.00
N GLY A 287 9.98 10.13 7.27
CA GLY A 287 10.57 10.89 8.38
C GLY A 287 9.69 12.00 8.96
N ALA A 288 8.45 12.17 8.47
CA ALA A 288 7.59 13.30 8.83
C ALA A 288 8.23 14.67 8.52
N THR A 289 8.90 14.78 7.37
CA THR A 289 9.78 15.89 7.00
C THR A 289 9.09 17.24 6.84
N LEU A 290 7.75 17.30 6.80
CA LEU A 290 7.06 18.60 6.81
C LEU A 290 7.46 19.44 8.03
N GLY A 291 7.62 18.81 9.20
CA GLY A 291 8.06 19.53 10.41
C GLY A 291 9.49 20.04 10.31
N LEU A 292 10.39 19.32 9.64
CA LEU A 292 11.73 19.81 9.32
C LEU A 292 11.67 21.04 8.42
N VAL A 293 10.88 20.99 7.34
CA VAL A 293 10.77 22.11 6.38
C VAL A 293 10.14 23.35 7.03
N ILE A 294 9.11 23.16 7.85
CA ILE A 294 8.53 24.25 8.66
C ILE A 294 9.61 24.83 9.58
N ALA A 295 10.41 23.99 10.25
CA ALA A 295 11.48 24.46 11.11
C ALA A 295 12.55 25.24 10.32
N MET A 296 12.89 24.82 9.10
CA MET A 296 13.81 25.55 8.21
C MET A 296 13.28 26.95 7.87
N LEU A 297 12.00 27.05 7.53
CA LEU A 297 11.38 28.33 7.17
C LEU A 297 11.31 29.31 8.33
N LEU A 298 11.05 28.82 9.54
CA LEU A 298 10.81 29.66 10.72
C LEU A 298 12.09 29.99 11.50
N PHE A 299 13.07 29.09 11.54
CA PHE A 299 14.19 29.19 12.49
C PHE A 299 15.58 29.18 11.85
N ALA A 300 15.73 28.84 10.57
CA ALA A 300 17.05 28.80 9.93
C ALA A 300 17.65 30.20 9.74
N ARG A 301 18.97 30.29 9.89
CA ARG A 301 19.76 31.52 9.77
C ARG A 301 20.70 31.47 8.57
N SER A 302 21.22 30.31 8.17
CA SER A 302 22.02 30.17 6.94
C SER A 302 21.19 30.48 5.70
N LYS A 303 21.83 31.04 4.67
CA LYS A 303 21.18 31.30 3.38
C LYS A 303 20.78 29.99 2.70
N TYR A 304 21.64 28.97 2.78
CA TYR A 304 21.41 27.65 2.21
C TYR A 304 20.11 27.01 2.73
N ILE A 305 19.96 26.88 4.05
CA ILE A 305 18.81 26.20 4.65
C ILE A 305 17.51 26.99 4.45
N LYS A 306 17.57 28.33 4.50
CA LYS A 306 16.40 29.16 4.16
C LYS A 306 15.93 28.94 2.72
N ASN A 307 16.87 28.91 1.77
CA ASN A 307 16.55 28.70 0.37
C ASN A 307 16.02 27.28 0.14
N LEU A 308 16.61 26.28 0.81
CA LEU A 308 16.11 24.90 0.78
C LEU A 308 14.69 24.79 1.32
N GLY A 309 14.40 25.38 2.48
CA GLY A 309 13.04 25.38 3.04
C GLY A 309 12.00 25.99 2.09
N ARG A 310 12.35 27.11 1.43
CA ARG A 310 11.47 27.75 0.42
C ARG A 310 11.27 26.90 -0.82
N ALA A 311 12.32 26.24 -1.30
CA ALA A 311 12.24 25.38 -2.47
C ALA A 311 11.45 24.09 -2.21
N THR A 312 11.42 23.61 -0.96
CA THR A 312 10.90 22.28 -0.63
C THR A 312 9.55 22.28 0.08
N ILE A 313 9.01 23.45 0.51
CA ILE A 313 7.71 23.51 1.19
C ILE A 313 6.56 23.03 0.32
N VAL A 314 6.51 23.44 -0.94
CA VAL A 314 5.44 23.01 -1.86
C VAL A 314 5.46 21.49 -2.04
N PRO A 315 6.55 20.84 -2.50
CA PRO A 315 6.54 19.39 -2.65
C PRO A 315 6.26 18.67 -1.32
N SER A 316 6.78 19.18 -0.20
CA SER A 316 6.52 18.60 1.13
C SER A 316 5.06 18.68 1.56
N LEU A 317 4.32 19.74 1.19
CA LEU A 317 2.88 19.81 1.44
C LEU A 317 2.09 18.72 0.68
N PHE A 318 2.62 18.26 -0.45
CA PHE A 318 2.07 17.16 -1.24
C PHE A 318 2.80 15.83 -0.99
N ASN A 319 3.46 15.70 0.18
CA ASN A 319 4.17 14.50 0.65
C ASN A 319 5.32 14.01 -0.23
N ILE A 320 5.87 14.87 -1.09
CA ILE A 320 7.05 14.60 -1.91
C ILE A 320 8.26 15.22 -1.23
N ASN A 321 9.23 14.40 -0.83
CA ASN A 321 10.29 14.84 0.08
C ASN A 321 11.72 14.44 -0.30
N GLU A 322 11.92 13.86 -1.48
CA GLU A 322 13.25 13.64 -2.06
C GLU A 322 14.07 14.94 -2.11
N PRO A 323 13.50 16.11 -2.48
CA PRO A 323 14.23 17.37 -2.40
C PRO A 323 14.72 17.72 -0.98
N VAL A 324 14.02 17.28 0.06
CA VAL A 324 14.44 17.48 1.46
C VAL A 324 15.49 16.45 1.87
N ILE A 325 15.26 15.18 1.54
CA ILE A 325 16.17 14.07 1.88
C ILE A 325 17.54 14.28 1.26
N PHE A 326 17.60 14.67 -0.01
CA PHE A 326 18.87 14.93 -0.70
C PHE A 326 19.38 16.35 -0.51
N GLY A 327 18.49 17.34 -0.39
CA GLY A 327 18.87 18.74 -0.24
C GLY A 327 19.31 19.13 1.18
N ALA A 328 18.75 18.53 2.23
CA ALA A 328 19.22 18.74 3.62
C ALA A 328 20.37 17.79 3.99
N PRO A 329 21.03 17.20 2.99
CA PRO A 329 21.52 15.82 2.96
C PRO A 329 21.20 15.02 4.23
N ILE A 330 20.01 14.44 4.33
CA ILE A 330 19.67 13.49 5.40
C ILE A 330 20.41 12.16 5.17
N VAL A 331 20.52 11.75 3.91
CA VAL A 331 21.24 10.54 3.51
C VAL A 331 22.68 10.58 4.01
N LEU A 332 23.09 9.53 4.73
CA LEU A 332 24.43 9.37 5.31
C LEU A 332 24.85 10.48 6.30
N ASN A 333 23.92 11.32 6.76
CA ASN A 333 24.20 12.38 7.73
C ASN A 333 23.82 11.93 9.14
N PRO A 334 24.81 11.57 10.00
CA PRO A 334 24.53 11.02 11.31
C PRO A 334 23.78 11.99 12.24
N LEU A 335 23.82 13.29 11.97
CA LEU A 335 23.07 14.28 12.74
C LEU A 335 21.57 14.26 12.39
N LEU A 336 21.23 14.24 11.10
CA LEU A 336 19.84 14.36 10.65
C LEU A 336 19.11 13.02 10.53
N ILE A 337 19.85 11.90 10.45
CA ILE A 337 19.27 10.54 10.50
C ILE A 337 18.53 10.31 11.82
N ILE A 338 19.04 10.86 12.94
CA ILE A 338 18.45 10.67 14.26
C ILE A 338 16.99 11.16 14.31
N PRO A 339 16.69 12.45 14.06
CA PRO A 339 15.30 12.91 14.05
C PRO A 339 14.50 12.31 12.90
N PHE A 340 15.13 11.94 11.78
CA PHE A 340 14.45 11.29 10.65
C PHE A 340 13.89 9.90 10.99
N ILE A 341 14.54 9.16 11.89
CA ILE A 341 14.04 7.87 12.38
C ILE A 341 13.12 8.06 13.60
N ILE A 342 13.51 8.90 14.57
CA ILE A 342 12.78 9.04 15.84
C ILE A 342 11.41 9.70 15.63
N THR A 343 11.34 10.74 14.80
CA THR A 343 10.09 11.50 14.61
C THR A 343 8.92 10.60 14.17
N PRO A 344 9.03 9.80 13.09
CA PRO A 344 7.92 8.95 12.67
C PRO A 344 7.63 7.82 13.65
N ILE A 345 8.61 7.34 14.45
CA ILE A 345 8.34 6.38 15.53
C ILE A 345 7.44 7.03 16.59
N VAL A 346 7.74 8.26 17.00
CA VAL A 346 6.94 8.99 18.00
C VAL A 346 5.54 9.28 17.47
N THR A 347 5.40 9.79 16.25
CA THR A 347 4.08 10.07 15.67
C THR A 347 3.28 8.80 15.43
N ALA A 348 3.93 7.67 15.11
CA ALA A 348 3.28 6.36 15.00
C ALA A 348 2.72 5.87 16.34
N ILE A 349 3.48 5.97 17.43
CA ILE A 349 3.01 5.60 18.77
C ILE A 349 1.78 6.42 19.15
N ILE A 350 1.85 7.74 18.97
CA ILE A 350 0.75 8.65 19.31
C ILE A 350 -0.49 8.36 18.46
N ALA A 351 -0.32 8.22 17.15
CA ALA A 351 -1.42 7.91 16.25
C ALA A 351 -2.06 6.55 16.58
N TYR A 352 -1.23 5.54 16.87
CA TYR A 352 -1.72 4.20 17.19
C TYR A 352 -2.59 4.21 18.45
N PHE A 353 -2.13 4.87 19.52
CA PHE A 353 -2.92 4.99 20.74
C PHE A 353 -4.14 5.88 20.57
N ALA A 354 -4.04 6.97 19.81
CA ALA A 354 -5.21 7.82 19.52
C ALA A 354 -6.30 7.03 18.80
N THR A 355 -5.94 6.17 17.85
CA THR A 355 -6.89 5.33 17.14
C THR A 355 -7.38 4.15 18.00
N SER A 356 -6.49 3.46 18.72
CA SER A 356 -6.85 2.26 19.49
C SER A 356 -7.80 2.51 20.65
N ILE A 357 -7.75 3.70 21.25
CA ILE A 357 -8.67 4.09 22.33
C ILE A 357 -9.88 4.90 21.82
N GLY A 358 -10.04 5.05 20.50
CA GLY A 358 -11.20 5.69 19.87
C GLY A 358 -11.20 7.23 19.89
N LEU A 359 -10.06 7.89 20.13
CA LEU A 359 -9.95 9.34 19.98
C LEU A 359 -10.02 9.77 18.51
N VAL A 360 -9.50 8.93 17.60
CA VAL A 360 -9.56 9.12 16.16
C VAL A 360 -10.10 7.85 15.50
N SER A 361 -10.98 8.00 14.52
CA SER A 361 -11.54 6.86 13.80
C SER A 361 -10.46 6.16 12.95
N PRO A 362 -10.49 4.82 12.84
CA PRO A 362 -9.61 4.13 11.90
C PRO A 362 -9.86 4.55 10.46
N THR A 363 -8.84 4.43 9.60
CA THR A 363 -8.95 4.83 8.21
C THR A 363 -9.55 3.72 7.34
N TYR A 364 -10.39 4.11 6.38
CA TYR A 364 -11.15 3.18 5.54
C TYR A 364 -11.42 3.70 4.12
N ILE A 365 -10.98 4.91 3.79
CA ILE A 365 -11.01 5.49 2.45
C ILE A 365 -9.57 5.71 1.98
N MET A 366 -9.31 5.61 0.67
CA MET A 366 -8.00 5.85 0.04
C MET A 366 -8.01 7.15 -0.77
N PRO A 367 -7.77 8.32 -0.15
CA PRO A 367 -7.50 9.54 -0.89
C PRO A 367 -6.16 9.46 -1.64
N PRO A 368 -5.96 10.24 -2.71
CA PRO A 368 -4.65 10.36 -3.36
C PRO A 368 -3.57 10.76 -2.34
N TRP A 369 -2.48 10.00 -2.28
CA TRP A 369 -1.39 10.19 -1.30
C TRP A 369 -0.70 11.56 -1.38
N THR A 370 -0.87 12.28 -2.49
CA THR A 370 -0.34 13.62 -2.70
C THR A 370 -1.18 14.72 -2.04
N LEU A 371 -2.34 14.44 -1.44
CA LEU A 371 -3.11 15.46 -0.73
C LEU A 371 -2.35 16.01 0.49
N PRO A 372 -2.57 17.28 0.87
CA PRO A 372 -2.11 17.78 2.17
C PRO A 372 -2.64 16.91 3.32
N ALA A 373 -1.75 16.53 4.24
CA ALA A 373 -2.04 15.54 5.28
C ALA A 373 -3.32 15.82 6.10
N PRO A 374 -3.66 17.06 6.49
CA PRO A 374 -4.92 17.34 7.17
C PRO A 374 -6.16 16.93 6.36
N ILE A 375 -6.14 17.19 5.05
CA ILE A 375 -7.25 16.86 4.13
C ILE A 375 -7.29 15.34 3.92
N GLY A 376 -6.14 14.71 3.69
CA GLY A 376 -6.05 13.26 3.52
C GLY A 376 -6.51 12.49 4.77
N ALA A 377 -6.13 12.94 5.97
CA ALA A 377 -6.56 12.35 7.24
C ALA A 377 -8.07 12.49 7.47
N TYR A 378 -8.64 13.68 7.21
CA TYR A 378 -10.07 13.89 7.29
C TYR A 378 -10.83 12.96 6.35
N LEU A 379 -10.45 12.92 5.06
CA LEU A 379 -11.14 12.08 4.08
C LEU A 379 -10.97 10.58 4.34
N SER A 380 -9.76 10.14 4.72
CA SER A 380 -9.46 8.72 4.95
C SER A 380 -10.23 8.13 6.14
N THR A 381 -10.64 8.96 7.10
CA THR A 381 -11.45 8.59 8.27
C THR A 381 -12.94 8.82 8.08
N GLY A 382 -13.37 9.18 6.86
CA GLY A 382 -14.78 9.50 6.60
C GLY A 382 -15.27 10.80 7.22
N GLY A 383 -14.37 11.76 7.39
CA GLY A 383 -14.65 13.10 7.89
C GLY A 383 -14.53 13.27 9.40
N ASP A 384 -13.68 12.48 10.06
CA ASP A 384 -13.39 12.69 11.47
C ASP A 384 -12.49 13.94 11.64
N TRP A 385 -13.06 15.04 12.13
CA TRP A 385 -12.28 16.27 12.39
C TRP A 385 -11.17 16.06 13.42
N ARG A 386 -11.28 15.05 14.30
CA ARG A 386 -10.23 14.71 15.28
C ARG A 386 -8.97 14.20 14.59
N ALA A 387 -9.11 13.61 13.40
CA ALA A 387 -7.98 13.22 12.56
C ALA A 387 -7.15 14.44 12.13
N VAL A 388 -7.80 15.57 11.80
CA VAL A 388 -7.12 16.84 11.48
C VAL A 388 -6.32 17.33 12.67
N VAL A 389 -6.90 17.29 13.87
CA VAL A 389 -6.22 17.70 15.10
C VAL A 389 -5.00 16.83 15.37
N LEU A 390 -5.12 15.51 15.23
CA LEU A 390 -4.00 14.58 15.38
C LEU A 390 -2.86 14.88 14.39
N VAL A 391 -3.18 15.19 13.13
CA VAL A 391 -2.17 15.61 12.14
C VAL A 391 -1.45 16.88 12.58
N LEU A 392 -2.16 17.89 13.06
CA LEU A 392 -1.56 19.15 13.53
C LEU A 392 -0.66 18.94 14.77
N ILE A 393 -1.07 18.05 15.68
CA ILE A 393 -0.26 17.61 16.82
C ILE A 393 1.03 16.94 16.32
N ASN A 394 0.91 15.98 15.39
CA ASN A 394 2.06 15.26 14.85
C ASN A 394 3.02 16.16 14.05
N ILE A 395 2.50 17.17 13.34
CA ILE A 395 3.34 18.21 12.69
C ILE A 395 4.11 18.99 13.75
N THR A 396 3.46 19.41 14.83
CA THR A 396 4.09 20.19 15.91
C THR A 396 5.17 19.39 16.63
N ILE A 397 4.91 18.10 16.88
CA ILE A 397 5.90 17.16 17.42
C ILE A 397 7.08 17.01 16.47
N SER A 398 6.82 16.85 15.18
CA SER A 398 7.87 16.79 14.16
C SER A 398 8.75 18.05 14.17
N VAL A 399 8.16 19.25 14.14
CA VAL A 399 8.89 20.52 14.27
C VAL A 399 9.76 20.52 15.53
N THR A 400 9.19 20.12 16.67
CA THR A 400 9.87 20.13 17.97
C THR A 400 11.07 19.17 18.02
N ILE A 401 10.90 17.94 17.51
CA ILE A 401 11.97 16.94 17.47
C ILE A 401 13.08 17.35 16.50
N TYR A 402 12.75 17.88 15.32
CA TYR A 402 13.74 18.30 14.34
C TYR A 402 14.52 19.56 14.76
N MET A 403 13.92 20.45 15.55
CA MET A 403 14.49 21.75 15.89
C MET A 403 15.91 21.74 16.46
N PRO A 404 16.27 20.91 17.48
CA PRO A 404 17.64 20.88 18.01
C PRO A 404 18.66 20.46 16.94
N PHE A 405 18.32 19.48 16.12
CA PHE A 405 19.21 18.98 15.06
C PHE A 405 19.35 19.98 13.92
N LEU A 406 18.26 20.66 13.56
CA LEU A 406 18.29 21.76 12.60
C LEU A 406 19.22 22.88 13.06
N LYS A 407 19.14 23.31 14.33
CA LYS A 407 20.01 24.37 14.87
C LYS A 407 21.50 23.99 14.79
N LEU A 408 21.82 22.73 15.08
CA LEU A 408 23.20 22.22 14.97
C LEU A 408 23.67 22.20 13.51
N TYR A 409 22.83 21.73 12.59
CA TYR A 409 23.16 21.68 11.17
C TYR A 409 23.28 23.08 10.56
N ASP A 410 22.35 23.97 10.88
CA ASP A 410 22.32 25.36 10.42
C ASP A 410 23.55 26.14 10.92
N LYS A 411 24.00 25.92 12.16
CA LYS A 411 25.25 26.49 12.67
C LYS A 411 26.46 26.07 11.81
N LYS A 412 26.53 24.79 11.42
CA LYS A 412 27.58 24.30 10.52
C LYS A 412 27.51 24.96 9.14
N MET A 413 26.30 25.15 8.59
CA MET A 413 26.12 25.84 7.32
C MET A 413 26.52 27.32 7.38
N ILE A 414 26.27 28.01 8.49
CA ILE A 414 26.71 29.40 8.69
C ILE A 414 28.23 29.49 8.72
N ALA A 415 28.91 28.59 9.45
CA ALA A 415 30.37 28.55 9.49
C ALA A 415 30.94 28.38 8.06
N MET A 416 30.40 27.42 7.29
CA MET A 416 30.77 27.22 5.89
C MET A 416 30.49 28.44 5.01
N GLU A 417 29.36 29.13 5.20
CA GLU A 417 29.03 30.38 4.49
C GLU A 417 29.96 31.54 4.83
N GLN A 418 30.58 31.51 6.02
CA GLN A 418 31.53 32.50 6.52
C GLN A 418 32.99 32.13 6.21
N GLY A 419 33.24 30.93 5.67
CA GLY A 419 34.59 30.43 5.38
C GLY A 419 35.31 29.85 6.61
N GLU A 420 34.57 29.50 7.65
CA GLU A 420 35.04 28.78 8.85
C GLU A 420 34.78 27.27 8.65
N GLU A 421 35.79 26.42 8.84
CA GLU A 421 35.79 24.97 8.47
C GLU A 421 34.60 24.13 8.99
#